data_AF-A0A7V4HAX4-F1
#
_entry.id   AF-A0A7V4HAX4-F1
#
_cell.length_a   1.000
_cell.length_b   1.000
_cell.length_c   1.000
_cell.angle_alpha   90.00
_cell.angle_beta   90.00
_cell.angle_gamma   90.00
#
_symmetry.space_group_name_H-M   'P 1'
#
loop_
_entity.id
_entity.type
_entity.pdbx_description
1 polymer ?
#
loop_
_entity_poly.entity_id
_entity_poly.type
_entity_poly.pdbx_seq_one_letter_code
_entity_poly.pdbx_strand_id
1 'polypeptide(L)'
;MNIRDILTTNWGPGYHKGILNQLLLEGNSAEMIVEAVKSAPNDIDEVKSNIQSLIDRAKLQQEKNETLYRKFQKVKKSMIWEIPYCNISGNEKELQMHIQTQCQLMQLGEKIGYSIWISERYREIQYKGKPLEETCLKKLPKFYINDDIKNGIASLDVVWFKHNVPVCAFEVETTDMICGGLVRLSDLLTLMPVMNTKFYLVAPSDKEDCLINMVSRPTFEKTGVSEYCKFLPIERLEELLSKIDGLEGYVQDNILDTIAIDLQEELTGNLD
;
A
#
# COMPACT_ATOMS: atom_id res chain seq x y z
N MET A 1 -23.65 16.97 -10.08
CA MET A 1 -22.35 16.29 -10.30
C MET A 1 -21.59 16.39 -8.98
N ASN A 2 -20.99 15.30 -8.46
CA ASN A 2 -20.25 15.38 -7.19
C ASN A 2 -18.97 16.21 -7.41
N ILE A 3 -18.49 16.94 -6.40
CA ILE A 3 -17.22 17.68 -6.46
C ILE A 3 -16.10 16.77 -6.97
N ARG A 4 -16.05 15.51 -6.50
CA ARG A 4 -15.09 14.51 -6.95
C ARG A 4 -15.16 14.30 -8.48
N ASP A 5 -16.35 14.20 -9.05
CA ASP A 5 -16.51 13.96 -10.49
C ASP A 5 -15.98 15.14 -11.29
N ILE A 6 -16.28 16.37 -10.85
CA ILE A 6 -15.81 17.60 -11.49
C ILE A 6 -14.27 17.65 -11.46
N LEU A 7 -13.67 17.40 -10.30
CA LEU A 7 -12.22 17.38 -10.13
C LEU A 7 -11.56 16.28 -10.98
N THR A 8 -12.17 15.09 -11.04
CA THR A 8 -11.67 13.97 -11.84
C THR A 8 -11.77 14.25 -13.34
N THR A 9 -12.82 14.96 -13.79
CA THR A 9 -12.94 15.38 -15.19
C THR A 9 -11.89 16.43 -15.58
N ASN A 10 -11.55 17.36 -14.69
CA ASN A 10 -10.62 18.45 -15.01
C ASN A 10 -9.15 18.07 -14.84
N TRP A 11 -8.82 17.35 -13.76
CA TRP A 11 -7.44 17.03 -13.38
C TRP A 11 -7.12 15.53 -13.42
N GLY A 12 -8.05 14.71 -13.93
CA GLY A 12 -7.89 13.27 -13.96
C GLY A 12 -8.01 12.62 -12.58
N PRO A 13 -7.75 11.30 -12.48
CA PRO A 13 -7.83 10.56 -11.22
C PRO A 13 -6.82 11.05 -10.16
N GLY A 14 -5.74 11.72 -10.57
CA GLY A 14 -4.74 12.36 -9.71
C GLY A 14 -5.07 13.81 -9.33
N TYR A 15 -6.36 14.17 -9.27
CA TYR A 15 -6.81 15.55 -9.01
C TYR A 15 -6.28 16.15 -7.70
N HIS A 16 -5.85 15.32 -6.74
CA HIS A 16 -5.20 15.76 -5.51
C HIS A 16 -3.94 16.58 -5.77
N LYS A 17 -3.16 16.25 -6.81
CA LYS A 17 -1.98 17.04 -7.20
C LYS A 17 -2.37 18.44 -7.65
N GLY A 18 -3.49 18.56 -8.35
CA GLY A 18 -4.04 19.86 -8.75
C GLY A 18 -4.43 20.72 -7.56
N ILE A 19 -5.00 20.10 -6.52
CA ILE A 19 -5.31 20.79 -5.25
C ILE A 19 -4.03 21.24 -4.55
N LEU A 20 -3.06 20.33 -4.38
CA LEU A 20 -1.81 20.60 -3.66
C LEU A 20 -0.97 21.68 -4.33
N ASN A 21 -0.92 21.67 -5.66
CA ASN A 21 -0.17 22.63 -6.46
C ASN A 21 -0.98 23.90 -6.77
N GLN A 22 -2.19 24.04 -6.22
CA GLN A 22 -3.09 25.17 -6.43
C GLN A 22 -3.31 25.47 -7.92
N LEU A 23 -3.44 24.42 -8.74
CA LEU A 23 -3.75 24.58 -10.15
C LEU A 23 -5.10 25.29 -10.30
N LEU A 24 -5.21 26.16 -11.30
CA LEU A 24 -6.44 26.90 -11.56
C LEU A 24 -7.48 25.99 -12.20
N LEU A 25 -8.69 26.00 -11.63
CA LEU A 25 -9.90 25.51 -12.29
C LEU A 25 -10.55 26.71 -12.98
N GLU A 26 -10.66 26.65 -14.30
CA GLU A 26 -11.26 27.73 -15.10
C GLU A 26 -12.69 27.39 -15.53
N GLY A 27 -13.50 28.44 -15.72
CA GLY A 27 -14.85 28.35 -16.28
C GLY A 27 -15.87 27.65 -15.38
N ASN A 28 -16.81 26.94 -16.03
CA ASN A 28 -18.01 26.35 -15.41
C ASN A 28 -17.69 25.35 -14.28
N SER A 29 -16.55 24.64 -14.37
CA SER A 29 -16.11 23.70 -13.33
C SER A 29 -15.92 24.36 -11.97
N ALA A 30 -15.35 25.58 -11.95
CA ALA A 30 -15.12 26.32 -10.71
C ALA A 30 -16.45 26.79 -10.09
N GLU A 31 -17.36 27.30 -10.92
CA GLU A 31 -18.70 27.73 -10.47
C GLU A 31 -19.49 26.57 -9.87
N MET A 32 -19.47 25.40 -10.53
CA MET A 32 -20.13 24.19 -10.02
C MET A 32 -19.55 23.70 -8.69
N ILE A 33 -18.23 23.80 -8.49
CA ILE A 33 -17.61 23.46 -7.20
C ILE A 33 -18.03 24.45 -6.12
N VAL A 34 -18.00 25.75 -6.42
CA VAL A 34 -18.43 26.79 -5.47
C VAL A 34 -19.89 26.62 -5.09
N GLU A 35 -20.76 26.32 -6.05
CA GLU A 35 -22.18 26.05 -5.81
C GLU A 35 -22.37 24.79 -4.96
N ALA A 36 -21.65 23.71 -5.26
CA ALA A 36 -21.71 22.47 -4.48
C ALA A 36 -21.28 22.70 -3.02
N VAL A 37 -20.19 23.45 -2.78
CA VAL A 37 -19.72 23.79 -1.43
C VAL A 37 -20.74 24.67 -0.70
N LYS A 38 -21.33 25.67 -1.39
CA LYS A 38 -22.37 26.52 -0.81
C LYS A 38 -23.65 25.76 -0.48
N SER A 39 -23.99 24.71 -1.25
CA SER A 39 -25.18 23.89 -1.04
C SER A 39 -25.05 22.90 0.13
N ALA A 40 -23.83 22.69 0.64
CA ALA A 40 -23.53 21.83 1.77
C ALA A 40 -22.75 22.60 2.87
N PRO A 41 -23.38 23.60 3.51
CA PRO A 41 -22.72 24.41 4.52
C PRO A 41 -22.26 23.54 5.69
N ASN A 42 -20.98 23.66 6.05
CA ASN A 42 -20.41 23.03 7.24
C ASN A 42 -20.62 23.94 8.46
N ASP A 43 -21.89 24.31 8.72
CA ASP A 43 -22.26 25.17 9.85
C ASP A 43 -22.21 24.36 11.14
N ILE A 44 -21.38 24.82 12.08
CA ILE A 44 -21.16 24.13 13.35
C ILE A 44 -22.44 24.09 14.21
N ASP A 45 -23.32 25.07 14.09
CA ASP A 45 -24.55 25.14 14.88
C ASP A 45 -25.62 24.20 14.30
N GLU A 46 -25.69 24.08 12.97
CA GLU A 46 -26.53 23.09 12.28
C GLU A 46 -26.07 21.66 12.56
N VAL A 47 -24.74 21.42 12.54
CA VAL A 47 -24.17 20.12 12.89
C VAL A 47 -24.47 19.77 14.36
N LYS A 48 -24.34 20.74 15.27
CA LYS A 48 -24.70 20.53 16.69
C LYS A 48 -26.19 20.23 16.86
N SER A 49 -27.07 20.96 16.18
CA SER A 49 -28.52 20.73 16.30
C SER A 49 -28.95 19.37 15.74
N ASN A 50 -28.22 18.85 14.75
CA ASN A 50 -28.56 17.61 14.05
C ASN A 50 -27.62 16.42 14.36
N ILE A 51 -26.72 16.54 15.34
CA ILE A 51 -25.63 15.59 15.57
C ILE A 51 -26.12 14.16 15.77
N GLN A 52 -27.24 13.97 16.46
CA GLN A 52 -27.80 12.66 16.73
C GLN A 52 -28.28 11.98 15.44
N SER A 53 -28.98 12.73 14.58
CA SER A 53 -29.44 12.22 13.27
C SER A 53 -28.26 11.89 12.36
N LEU A 54 -27.20 12.70 12.39
CA LEU A 54 -25.97 12.45 11.64
C LEU A 54 -25.26 11.17 12.12
N ILE A 55 -25.17 10.96 13.44
CA ILE A 55 -24.63 9.73 14.04
C ILE A 55 -25.46 8.51 13.62
N ASP A 56 -26.78 8.60 13.68
CA ASP A 56 -27.66 7.48 13.34
C ASP A 56 -27.57 7.14 11.84
N ARG A 57 -27.48 8.16 10.98
CA ARG A 57 -27.22 7.98 9.55
C ARG A 57 -25.86 7.33 9.28
N ALA A 58 -24.82 7.74 10.01
CA ALA A 58 -23.48 7.15 9.89
C ALA A 58 -23.47 5.69 10.34
N LYS A 59 -24.13 5.36 11.46
CA LYS A 59 -24.30 3.97 11.91
C LYS A 59 -25.04 3.11 10.88
N LEU A 60 -26.13 3.64 10.32
CA LEU A 60 -26.91 2.91 9.31
C LEU A 60 -26.14 2.72 8.00
N GLN A 61 -25.29 3.67 7.61
CA GLN A 61 -24.35 3.50 6.51
C GLN A 61 -23.27 2.47 6.82
N GLN A 62 -22.73 2.48 8.04
CA GLN A 62 -21.74 1.51 8.50
C GLN A 62 -22.33 0.10 8.53
N GLU A 63 -23.54 -0.10 9.05
CA GLU A 63 -24.24 -1.39 9.02
C GLU A 63 -24.50 -1.85 7.58
N LYS A 64 -24.96 -0.97 6.70
CA LYS A 64 -25.14 -1.30 5.27
C LYS A 64 -23.83 -1.72 4.62
N ASN A 65 -22.75 -0.97 4.85
CA ASN A 65 -21.43 -1.27 4.32
C ASN A 65 -20.88 -2.57 4.92
N GLU A 66 -21.05 -2.82 6.21
CA GLU A 66 -20.71 -4.09 6.85
C GLU A 66 -21.50 -5.25 6.26
N THR A 67 -22.80 -5.07 5.99
CA THR A 67 -23.64 -6.12 5.41
C THR A 67 -23.23 -6.40 3.96
N LEU A 68 -22.92 -5.34 3.20
CA LEU A 68 -22.37 -5.44 1.86
C LEU A 68 -21.01 -6.13 1.89
N TYR A 69 -20.13 -5.75 2.80
CA TYR A 69 -18.80 -6.31 3.00
C TYR A 69 -18.86 -7.78 3.43
N ARG A 70 -19.77 -8.15 4.33
CA ARG A 70 -20.02 -9.55 4.70
C ARG A 70 -20.58 -10.35 3.54
N LYS A 71 -21.49 -9.78 2.74
CA LYS A 71 -21.95 -10.41 1.49
C LYS A 71 -20.81 -10.57 0.50
N PHE A 72 -19.99 -9.54 0.31
CA PHE A 72 -18.79 -9.56 -0.53
C PHE A 72 -17.77 -10.57 -0.01
N GLN A 73 -17.55 -10.70 1.29
CA GLN A 73 -16.67 -11.71 1.88
C GLN A 73 -17.24 -13.11 1.73
N LYS A 74 -18.57 -13.28 1.86
CA LYS A 74 -19.23 -14.57 1.68
C LYS A 74 -19.20 -14.99 0.21
N VAL A 75 -19.41 -14.04 -0.70
CA VAL A 75 -19.21 -14.21 -2.15
C VAL A 75 -17.74 -14.50 -2.44
N LYS A 76 -16.80 -13.70 -1.94
CA LYS A 76 -15.35 -13.90 -2.06
C LYS A 76 -14.94 -15.28 -1.54
N LYS A 77 -15.48 -15.72 -0.40
CA LYS A 77 -15.24 -17.03 0.23
C LYS A 77 -15.85 -18.20 -0.55
N SER A 78 -17.02 -18.00 -1.17
CA SER A 78 -17.62 -18.98 -2.11
C SER A 78 -16.97 -18.94 -3.51
N MET A 79 -16.33 -17.83 -3.85
CA MET A 79 -15.55 -17.56 -5.06
C MET A 79 -14.06 -17.81 -4.81
N ILE A 80 -13.69 -18.38 -3.64
CA ILE A 80 -12.46 -19.16 -3.48
C ILE A 80 -12.72 -20.50 -4.19
N TRP A 81 -12.93 -20.41 -5.49
CA TRP A 81 -12.50 -21.41 -6.45
C TRP A 81 -11.50 -20.66 -7.31
N GLU A 82 -10.23 -20.94 -7.08
CA GLU A 82 -9.12 -20.64 -7.99
C GLU A 82 -9.21 -19.28 -8.71
N ILE A 83 -8.67 -18.22 -8.10
CA ILE A 83 -8.10 -17.16 -8.94
C ILE A 83 -6.97 -17.87 -9.71
N PRO A 84 -7.05 -18.08 -11.04
CA PRO A 84 -6.09 -18.92 -11.76
C PRO A 84 -4.68 -18.33 -11.81
N TYR A 85 -4.48 -17.13 -11.24
CA TYR A 85 -3.25 -16.35 -11.34
C TYR A 85 -2.40 -16.29 -10.06
N CYS A 86 -2.80 -16.94 -8.97
CA CYS A 86 -1.93 -17.11 -7.80
C CYS A 86 -2.11 -18.51 -7.23
N ASN A 87 -1.83 -19.53 -8.04
CA ASN A 87 -1.42 -20.79 -7.44
C ASN A 87 -0.16 -20.50 -6.63
N ILE A 88 -0.11 -20.99 -5.39
CA ILE A 88 1.15 -21.20 -4.67
C ILE A 88 1.86 -22.38 -5.36
N SER A 89 2.11 -22.24 -6.67
CA SER A 89 2.90 -23.13 -7.50
C SER A 89 4.24 -22.47 -7.81
N GLY A 90 4.74 -21.66 -6.89
CA GLY A 90 6.15 -21.31 -6.90
C GLY A 90 6.94 -22.56 -6.60
N ASN A 91 8.05 -22.77 -7.30
CA ASN A 91 9.00 -23.82 -6.97
C ASN A 91 9.39 -23.71 -5.48
N GLU A 92 9.70 -24.82 -4.80
CA GLU A 92 10.14 -24.81 -3.39
C GLU A 92 11.26 -23.78 -3.15
N LYS A 93 12.13 -23.61 -4.16
CA LYS A 93 13.18 -22.59 -4.20
C LYS A 93 12.65 -21.15 -4.13
N GLU A 94 11.58 -20.82 -4.86
CA GLU A 94 10.97 -19.47 -4.87
C GLU A 94 10.31 -19.16 -3.53
N LEU A 95 9.67 -20.15 -2.90
CA LEU A 95 9.08 -20.01 -1.58
C LEU A 95 10.16 -19.80 -0.51
N GLN A 96 11.25 -20.56 -0.57
CA GLN A 96 12.41 -20.36 0.32
C GLN A 96 13.01 -18.97 0.15
N MET A 97 13.17 -18.50 -1.09
CA MET A 97 13.65 -17.15 -1.39
C MET A 97 12.68 -16.07 -0.86
N HIS A 98 11.38 -16.28 -1.00
CA HIS A 98 10.36 -15.36 -0.46
C HIS A 98 10.53 -15.20 1.06
N ILE A 99 10.59 -16.33 1.77
CA ILE A 99 10.73 -16.35 3.23
C ILE A 99 12.07 -15.75 3.65
N GLN A 100 13.17 -16.09 2.96
CA GLN A 100 14.49 -15.53 3.22
C GLN A 100 14.49 -14.01 3.08
N THR A 101 13.87 -13.48 2.03
CA THR A 101 13.77 -12.05 1.77
C THR A 101 12.95 -11.35 2.86
N GLN A 102 11.82 -11.93 3.28
CA GLN A 102 11.05 -11.41 4.41
C GLN A 102 11.90 -11.33 5.69
N CYS A 103 12.69 -12.37 5.97
CA CYS A 103 13.59 -12.38 7.13
C CYS A 103 14.68 -11.30 7.06
N GLN A 104 15.23 -11.07 5.87
CA GLN A 104 16.23 -10.03 5.62
C GLN A 104 15.65 -8.64 5.87
N LEU A 105 14.43 -8.38 5.38
CA LEU A 105 13.70 -7.14 5.64
C LEU A 105 13.40 -6.96 7.14
N MET A 106 13.01 -8.04 7.83
CA MET A 106 12.82 -7.99 9.27
C MET A 106 14.12 -7.62 10.00
N GLN A 107 15.23 -8.30 9.70
CA GLN A 107 16.53 -8.02 10.30
C GLN A 107 16.98 -6.57 10.07
N LEU A 108 16.79 -6.04 8.86
CA LEU A 108 17.11 -4.66 8.54
C LEU A 108 16.26 -3.68 9.37
N GLY A 109 14.94 -3.92 9.43
CA GLY A 109 14.02 -3.10 10.22
C GLY A 109 14.39 -3.07 11.70
N GLU A 110 14.79 -4.21 12.28
CA GLU A 110 15.26 -4.30 13.66
C GLU A 110 16.56 -3.52 13.87
N LYS A 111 17.54 -3.64 12.97
CA LYS A 111 18.82 -2.92 13.04
C LYS A 111 18.64 -1.39 12.97
N ILE A 112 17.62 -0.90 12.27
CA ILE A 112 17.24 0.52 12.21
C ILE A 112 16.45 0.97 13.46
N GLY A 113 15.84 0.02 14.19
CA GLY A 113 15.04 0.29 15.40
C GLY A 113 13.54 0.43 15.14
N TYR A 114 13.02 -0.20 14.09
CA TYR A 114 11.59 -0.23 13.79
C TYR A 114 10.85 -1.41 14.41
N SER A 115 9.56 -1.21 14.69
CA SER A 115 8.66 -2.29 15.02
C SER A 115 8.14 -2.93 13.74
N ILE A 116 8.15 -4.26 13.65
CA ILE A 116 7.87 -4.96 12.40
C ILE A 116 6.55 -5.72 12.50
N TRP A 117 5.80 -5.73 11.41
CA TRP A 117 4.65 -6.57 11.22
C TRP A 117 4.85 -7.43 9.98
N ILE A 118 4.43 -8.69 10.07
CA ILE A 118 4.42 -9.65 8.97
C ILE A 118 2.99 -10.16 8.74
N SER A 119 2.67 -10.46 7.47
CA SER A 119 1.41 -11.08 7.08
C SER A 119 1.10 -12.33 7.88
N GLU A 120 -0.18 -12.51 8.25
CA GLU A 120 -0.65 -13.69 9.00
C GLU A 120 -0.30 -15.01 8.30
N ARG A 121 -0.18 -15.01 6.97
CA ARG A 121 0.18 -16.18 6.17
C ARG A 121 1.53 -16.79 6.58
N TYR A 122 2.49 -15.98 6.99
CA TYR A 122 3.88 -16.41 7.23
C TYR A 122 4.25 -16.46 8.71
N ARG A 123 3.35 -16.09 9.63
CA ARG A 123 3.64 -16.00 11.08
C ARG A 123 4.10 -17.32 11.71
N GLU A 124 3.48 -18.42 11.31
CA GLU A 124 3.75 -19.76 11.85
C GLU A 124 5.01 -20.41 11.24
N ILE A 125 5.63 -19.77 10.25
CA ILE A 125 6.83 -20.31 9.60
C ILE A 125 8.03 -20.16 10.53
N GLN A 126 8.79 -21.26 10.62
CA GLN A 126 10.04 -21.28 11.36
C GLN A 126 11.20 -20.90 10.45
N TYR A 127 12.00 -19.94 10.90
CA TYR A 127 13.25 -19.57 10.25
C TYR A 127 14.37 -19.53 11.28
N LYS A 128 15.50 -20.21 11.00
CA LYS A 128 16.63 -20.38 11.93
C LYS A 128 16.22 -20.90 13.33
N GLY A 129 15.20 -21.76 13.39
CA GLY A 129 14.73 -22.41 14.63
C GLY A 129 13.83 -21.55 15.52
N LYS A 130 13.41 -20.36 15.06
CA LYS A 130 12.43 -19.50 15.73
C LYS A 130 11.26 -19.16 14.80
N PRO A 131 10.03 -19.02 15.32
CA PRO A 131 8.92 -18.53 14.52
C PRO A 131 9.14 -17.05 14.16
N LEU A 132 8.77 -16.66 12.93
CA LEU A 132 8.92 -15.27 12.46
C LEU A 132 8.15 -14.27 13.33
N GLU A 133 7.05 -14.70 13.94
CA GLU A 133 6.26 -13.83 14.81
C GLU A 133 6.93 -13.45 16.14
N GLU A 134 8.00 -14.14 16.58
CA GLU A 134 8.61 -13.93 17.90
C GLU A 134 9.07 -12.47 18.10
N THR A 135 9.59 -11.84 17.05
CA THR A 135 10.06 -10.46 17.08
C THR A 135 9.09 -9.46 16.43
N CYS A 136 7.95 -9.94 15.92
CA CYS A 136 6.94 -9.11 15.26
C CYS A 136 5.87 -8.58 16.21
N LEU A 137 5.21 -7.50 15.77
CA LEU A 137 3.97 -7.00 16.34
C LEU A 137 2.87 -8.06 16.25
N LYS A 138 2.31 -8.42 17.42
CA LYS A 138 1.20 -9.38 17.54
C LYS A 138 -0.12 -8.83 17.02
N LYS A 139 -0.30 -7.51 17.05
CA LYS A 139 -1.48 -6.81 16.54
C LYS A 139 -1.00 -5.56 15.81
N LEU A 140 -1.64 -5.26 14.69
CA LEU A 140 -1.46 -3.97 14.04
C LEU A 140 -1.80 -2.85 15.04
N PRO A 141 -1.00 -1.77 15.09
CA PRO A 141 -1.33 -0.61 15.90
C PRO A 141 -2.73 -0.08 15.59
N LYS A 142 -3.39 0.51 16.60
CA LYS A 142 -4.71 1.11 16.38
C LYS A 142 -4.55 2.35 15.53
N PHE A 143 -4.89 2.24 14.26
CA PHE A 143 -5.04 3.38 13.39
C PHE A 143 -6.45 3.96 13.55
N TYR A 144 -6.60 5.29 13.51
CA TYR A 144 -7.89 5.94 13.28
C TYR A 144 -8.24 5.87 11.78
N ILE A 145 -8.25 4.66 11.22
CA ILE A 145 -8.39 4.42 9.80
C ILE A 145 -9.44 3.33 9.55
N ASN A 146 -10.14 3.41 8.42
CA ASN A 146 -11.16 2.46 7.97
C ASN A 146 -10.62 1.00 7.99
N ASP A 147 -11.47 0.04 8.33
CA ASP A 147 -11.17 -1.40 8.35
C ASP A 147 -10.65 -1.90 7.00
N ASP A 148 -11.12 -1.36 5.87
CA ASP A 148 -10.64 -1.76 4.53
C ASP A 148 -9.15 -1.52 4.36
N ILE A 149 -8.67 -0.37 4.83
CA ILE A 149 -7.26 0.01 4.77
C ILE A 149 -6.44 -0.86 5.71
N LYS A 150 -6.95 -1.09 6.93
CA LYS A 150 -6.30 -1.96 7.90
C LYS A 150 -6.10 -3.35 7.31
N ASN A 151 -7.10 -3.88 6.60
CA ASN A 151 -7.02 -5.15 5.91
C ASN A 151 -6.03 -5.11 4.73
N GLY A 152 -5.96 -4.00 4.00
CA GLY A 152 -4.97 -3.79 2.95
C GLY A 152 -3.53 -3.84 3.49
N ILE A 153 -3.23 -3.06 4.54
CA ILE A 153 -1.93 -3.09 5.24
C ILE A 153 -1.67 -4.50 5.79
N ALA A 154 -2.69 -5.15 6.37
CA ALA A 154 -2.60 -6.50 6.90
C ALA A 154 -2.39 -7.60 5.83
N SER A 155 -2.49 -7.25 4.55
CA SER A 155 -2.30 -8.20 3.44
C SER A 155 -0.90 -8.13 2.83
N LEU A 156 -0.13 -7.08 3.12
CA LEU A 156 1.23 -6.90 2.64
C LEU A 156 2.17 -7.90 3.33
N ASP A 157 3.31 -8.21 2.71
CA ASP A 157 4.21 -9.22 3.26
C ASP A 157 4.90 -8.73 4.54
N VAL A 158 5.52 -7.54 4.50
CA VAL A 158 6.22 -6.94 5.65
C VAL A 158 5.88 -5.45 5.75
N VAL A 159 5.66 -4.94 6.96
CA VAL A 159 5.45 -3.51 7.22
C VAL A 159 6.27 -3.06 8.42
N TRP A 160 6.95 -1.94 8.30
CA TRP A 160 7.72 -1.31 9.37
C TRP A 160 6.96 -0.15 9.98
N PHE A 161 7.08 -0.02 11.30
CA PHE A 161 6.41 1.00 12.10
C PHE A 161 7.40 1.80 12.94
N LYS A 162 7.23 3.12 12.95
CA LYS A 162 7.90 4.07 13.84
C LYS A 162 6.83 4.75 14.69
N HIS A 163 6.88 4.59 16.01
CA HIS A 163 5.87 5.15 16.92
C HIS A 163 4.42 4.84 16.51
N ASN A 164 4.13 3.58 16.13
CA ASN A 164 2.82 3.12 15.64
C ASN A 164 2.36 3.69 14.28
N VAL A 165 3.21 4.41 13.55
CA VAL A 165 2.91 4.91 12.20
C VAL A 165 3.65 4.06 11.17
N PRO A 166 2.99 3.58 10.10
CA PRO A 166 3.68 2.85 9.04
C PRO A 166 4.68 3.78 8.34
N VAL A 167 5.91 3.31 8.15
CA VAL A 167 6.98 4.08 7.48
C VAL A 167 7.42 3.44 6.18
N CYS A 168 7.52 2.11 6.16
CA CYS A 168 7.85 1.34 4.97
C CYS A 168 6.93 0.13 4.88
N ALA A 169 6.53 -0.24 3.68
CA ALA A 169 5.76 -1.45 3.41
C ALA A 169 6.34 -2.17 2.20
N PHE A 170 6.41 -3.49 2.29
CA PHE A 170 7.11 -4.34 1.35
C PHE A 170 6.19 -5.45 0.84
N GLU A 171 6.21 -5.63 -0.47
CA GLU A 171 5.58 -6.75 -1.16
C GLU A 171 6.66 -7.55 -1.87
N VAL A 172 6.80 -8.83 -1.54
CA VAL A 172 7.90 -9.70 -1.99
C VAL A 172 7.41 -10.59 -3.13
N GLU A 173 7.86 -10.32 -4.34
CA GLU A 173 7.45 -11.01 -5.57
C GLU A 173 8.58 -11.93 -6.07
N THR A 174 8.68 -13.14 -5.52
CA THR A 174 9.66 -14.15 -5.97
C THR A 174 9.09 -15.12 -6.99
N THR A 175 7.77 -15.24 -7.10
CA THR A 175 7.12 -16.14 -8.05
C THR A 175 7.08 -15.57 -9.46
N ASP A 176 7.02 -16.42 -10.48
CA ASP A 176 7.01 -15.99 -11.89
C ASP A 176 5.72 -15.26 -12.30
N MET A 177 4.65 -15.45 -11.54
CA MET A 177 3.38 -14.73 -11.74
C MET A 177 3.34 -13.48 -10.87
N ILE A 178 4.21 -12.52 -11.20
CA ILE A 178 4.15 -11.18 -10.62
C ILE A 178 2.82 -10.57 -11.06
N CYS A 179 1.85 -10.41 -10.17
CA CYS A 179 0.54 -9.81 -10.48
C CYS A 179 -0.26 -9.59 -9.19
N GLY A 180 -0.18 -10.54 -8.25
CA GLY A 180 -1.00 -10.54 -7.05
C GLY A 180 -0.71 -9.38 -6.11
N GLY A 181 0.57 -9.09 -5.85
CA GLY A 181 0.97 -8.02 -4.93
C GLY A 181 0.71 -6.63 -5.48
N LEU A 182 0.91 -6.43 -6.79
CA LEU A 182 0.56 -5.18 -7.45
C LEU A 182 -0.93 -4.84 -7.35
N VAL A 183 -1.82 -5.83 -7.51
CA VAL A 183 -3.26 -5.61 -7.37
C VAL A 183 -3.59 -5.21 -5.93
N ARG A 184 -3.02 -5.89 -4.93
CA ARG A 184 -3.23 -5.54 -3.50
C ARG A 184 -2.73 -4.11 -3.19
N LEU A 185 -1.58 -3.73 -3.71
CA LEU A 185 -1.03 -2.38 -3.56
C LEU A 185 -1.89 -1.33 -4.25
N SER A 186 -2.35 -1.61 -5.47
CA SER A 186 -3.25 -0.74 -6.22
C SER A 186 -4.56 -0.49 -5.47
N ASP A 187 -5.14 -1.53 -4.87
CA ASP A 187 -6.34 -1.41 -4.02
C ASP A 187 -6.05 -0.52 -2.80
N LEU A 188 -4.91 -0.73 -2.13
CA LEU A 188 -4.52 0.07 -0.95
C LEU A 188 -4.30 1.54 -1.30
N LEU A 189 -3.58 1.85 -2.38
CA LEU A 189 -3.32 3.21 -2.84
C LEU A 189 -4.61 3.94 -3.24
N THR A 190 -5.59 3.21 -3.79
CA THR A 190 -6.91 3.77 -4.11
C THR A 190 -7.69 4.18 -2.85
N LEU A 191 -7.54 3.41 -1.76
CA LEU A 191 -8.17 3.69 -0.47
C LEU A 191 -7.41 4.76 0.33
N MET A 192 -6.11 4.90 0.11
CA MET A 192 -5.22 5.84 0.79
C MET A 192 -4.27 6.57 -0.17
N PRO A 193 -4.75 7.61 -0.87
CA PRO A 193 -3.90 8.35 -1.79
C PRO A 193 -2.83 9.23 -1.11
N VAL A 194 -2.87 9.37 0.23
CA VAL A 194 -1.91 10.19 1.00
C VAL A 194 -1.40 9.37 2.19
N MET A 195 -0.23 8.77 2.02
CA MET A 195 0.53 8.15 3.11
C MET A 195 1.97 8.63 3.05
N ASN A 196 2.55 8.97 4.20
CA ASN A 196 4.01 9.15 4.35
C ASN A 196 4.75 7.79 4.38
N THR A 197 4.10 6.72 3.93
CA THR A 197 4.64 5.36 3.90
C THR A 197 5.30 5.12 2.56
N LYS A 198 6.55 4.67 2.57
CA LYS A 198 7.25 4.25 1.35
C LYS A 198 6.86 2.82 1.01
N PHE A 199 6.51 2.57 -0.25
CA PHE A 199 6.19 1.22 -0.73
C PHE A 199 7.34 0.67 -1.55
N TYR A 200 7.68 -0.59 -1.31
CA TYR A 200 8.74 -1.29 -2.02
C TYR A 200 8.22 -2.59 -2.61
N LEU A 201 8.44 -2.77 -3.92
CA LEU A 201 8.30 -4.04 -4.60
C LEU A 201 9.63 -4.75 -4.55
N VAL A 202 9.70 -5.87 -3.85
CA VAL A 202 10.95 -6.60 -3.61
C VAL A 202 10.96 -7.84 -4.48
N ALA A 203 11.86 -7.91 -5.45
CA ALA A 203 11.99 -9.07 -6.34
C ALA A 203 13.45 -9.28 -6.75
N PRO A 204 13.80 -10.46 -7.28
CA PRO A 204 15.09 -10.68 -7.93
C PRO A 204 15.36 -9.64 -9.03
N SER A 205 16.63 -9.30 -9.25
CA SER A 205 17.04 -8.29 -10.24
C SER A 205 16.59 -8.64 -11.67
N ASP A 206 16.52 -9.93 -12.01
CA ASP A 206 16.07 -10.39 -13.34
C ASP A 206 14.57 -10.16 -13.60
N LYS A 207 13.79 -9.76 -12.59
CA LYS A 207 12.37 -9.43 -12.70
C LYS A 207 12.09 -7.94 -12.86
N GLU A 208 13.12 -7.10 -12.90
CA GLU A 208 13.00 -5.64 -13.05
C GLU A 208 12.21 -5.25 -14.30
N ASP A 209 12.62 -5.71 -15.48
CA ASP A 209 11.94 -5.42 -16.75
C ASP A 209 10.48 -5.89 -16.73
N CYS A 210 10.21 -7.03 -16.09
CA CYS A 210 8.85 -7.58 -15.97
C CYS A 210 7.98 -6.67 -15.10
N LEU A 211 8.51 -6.20 -13.97
CA LEU A 211 7.85 -5.27 -13.07
C LEU A 211 7.57 -3.93 -13.75
N ILE A 212 8.56 -3.34 -14.41
CA ILE A 212 8.43 -2.06 -15.14
C ILE A 212 7.32 -2.17 -16.20
N ASN A 213 7.37 -3.23 -17.02
CA ASN A 213 6.35 -3.49 -18.05
C ASN A 213 4.95 -3.70 -17.46
N MET A 214 4.85 -4.21 -16.24
CA MET A 214 3.56 -4.42 -15.61
C MET A 214 3.01 -3.15 -14.99
N VAL A 215 3.83 -2.36 -14.27
CA VAL A 215 3.38 -1.09 -13.68
C VAL A 215 3.05 -0.04 -14.73
N SER A 216 3.63 -0.13 -15.94
CA SER A 216 3.29 0.73 -17.09
C SER A 216 1.90 0.45 -17.67
N ARG A 217 1.24 -0.64 -17.27
CA ARG A 217 -0.11 -0.95 -17.77
C ARG A 217 -1.09 0.13 -17.31
N PRO A 218 -2.04 0.55 -18.16
CA PRO A 218 -2.97 1.64 -17.86
C PRO A 218 -3.76 1.48 -16.56
N THR A 219 -3.96 0.25 -16.09
CA THR A 219 -4.62 -0.04 -14.82
C THR A 219 -3.80 0.43 -13.62
N PHE A 220 -2.49 0.17 -13.61
CA PHE A 220 -1.59 0.48 -12.50
C PHE A 220 -1.05 1.91 -12.57
N GLU A 221 -0.89 2.44 -13.78
CA GLU A 221 -0.56 3.85 -14.00
C GLU A 221 -1.60 4.76 -13.35
N LYS A 222 -2.90 4.48 -13.56
CA LYS A 222 -4.00 5.27 -13.00
C LYS A 222 -4.08 5.22 -11.47
N THR A 223 -3.61 4.16 -10.84
CA THR A 223 -3.59 4.05 -9.37
C THR A 223 -2.32 4.61 -8.75
N GLY A 224 -1.36 5.07 -9.58
CA GLY A 224 -0.13 5.70 -9.12
C GLY A 224 0.91 4.73 -8.57
N VAL A 225 0.81 3.43 -8.89
CA VAL A 225 1.76 2.44 -8.37
C VAL A 225 3.21 2.79 -8.71
N SER A 226 3.48 3.23 -9.94
CA SER A 226 4.83 3.64 -10.37
C SER A 226 5.33 4.91 -9.68
N GLU A 227 4.44 5.75 -9.16
CA GLU A 227 4.78 6.99 -8.46
C GLU A 227 5.05 6.76 -6.97
N TYR A 228 4.28 5.88 -6.33
CA TYR A 228 4.36 5.66 -4.88
C TYR A 228 5.21 4.45 -4.48
N CYS A 229 5.49 3.54 -5.41
CA CYS A 229 6.29 2.35 -5.16
C CYS A 229 7.67 2.46 -5.80
N LYS A 230 8.69 1.98 -5.09
CA LYS A 230 10.04 1.76 -5.62
C LYS A 230 10.31 0.28 -5.81
N PHE A 231 11.18 -0.06 -6.75
CA PHE A 231 11.68 -1.42 -6.90
C PHE A 231 12.90 -1.63 -5.99
N LEU A 232 12.95 -2.73 -5.26
CA LEU A 232 14.05 -3.10 -4.38
C LEU A 232 14.59 -4.47 -4.80
N PRO A 233 15.72 -4.52 -5.52
CA PRO A 233 16.33 -5.78 -5.90
C PRO A 233 16.78 -6.56 -4.66
N ILE A 234 16.46 -7.85 -4.59
CA ILE A 234 16.86 -8.73 -3.49
C ILE A 234 18.38 -8.73 -3.32
N GLU A 235 19.12 -8.80 -4.43
CA GLU A 235 20.59 -8.85 -4.44
C GLU A 235 21.19 -7.60 -3.78
N ARG A 236 20.62 -6.41 -4.03
CA ARG A 236 21.07 -5.17 -3.38
C ARG A 236 20.75 -5.13 -1.89
N LEU A 237 19.62 -5.71 -1.48
CA LEU A 237 19.28 -5.87 -0.07
C LEU A 237 20.27 -6.79 0.65
N GLU A 238 20.66 -7.90 0.02
CA GLU A 238 21.65 -8.84 0.56
C GLU A 238 23.02 -8.19 0.72
N GLU A 239 23.47 -7.47 -0.31
CA GLU A 239 24.73 -6.71 -0.25
C GLU A 239 24.70 -5.66 0.86
N LEU A 240 23.60 -4.92 1.00
CA LEU A 240 23.46 -3.92 2.06
C LEU A 240 23.57 -4.57 3.44
N LEU A 241 22.84 -5.66 3.68
CA LEU A 241 22.88 -6.39 4.95
C LEU A 241 24.28 -6.85 5.32
N SER A 242 25.07 -7.30 4.33
CA SER A 242 26.47 -7.68 4.56
C SER A 242 27.37 -6.52 4.97
N LYS A 243 27.10 -5.30 4.47
CA LYS A 243 27.89 -4.09 4.74
C LYS A 243 27.56 -3.45 6.09
N ILE A 244 26.32 -3.63 6.58
CA ILE A 244 25.86 -3.03 7.84
C ILE A 244 25.97 -3.96 9.04
N ASP A 245 26.54 -5.16 8.87
CA ASP A 245 26.68 -6.09 9.98
C ASP A 245 27.61 -5.51 11.06
N GLY A 246 27.13 -5.45 12.32
CA GLY A 246 27.83 -4.79 13.42
C GLY A 246 27.68 -3.27 13.51
N LEU A 247 26.84 -2.63 12.67
CA LEU A 247 26.53 -1.19 12.74
C LEU A 247 25.14 -0.92 13.35
N GLU A 248 24.69 -1.75 14.29
CA GLU A 248 23.36 -1.60 14.92
C GLU A 248 23.17 -0.20 15.52
N GLY A 249 22.04 0.45 15.21
CA GLY A 249 21.70 1.78 15.74
C GLY A 249 22.38 2.97 15.07
N TYR A 250 23.32 2.74 14.13
CA TYR A 250 23.95 3.80 13.33
C TYR A 250 23.42 3.87 11.90
N VAL A 251 22.52 2.95 11.53
CA VAL A 251 21.90 2.91 10.19
C VAL A 251 20.76 3.93 10.13
N GLN A 252 20.85 4.84 9.16
CA GLN A 252 19.81 5.85 8.92
C GLN A 252 18.56 5.22 8.29
N ASP A 253 17.42 5.88 8.49
CA ASP A 253 16.12 5.41 8.02
C ASP A 253 15.92 5.49 6.50
N ASN A 254 16.70 6.33 5.82
CA ASN A 254 16.69 6.49 4.37
C ASN A 254 17.61 5.49 3.64
N ILE A 255 18.23 4.52 4.33
CA ILE A 255 19.19 3.59 3.72
C ILE A 255 18.59 2.78 2.56
N LEU A 256 17.29 2.50 2.60
CA LEU A 256 16.62 1.79 1.50
C LEU A 256 16.56 2.63 0.21
N ASP A 257 16.53 3.97 0.32
CA ASP A 257 16.50 4.84 -0.85
C ASP A 257 17.82 4.80 -1.62
N THR A 258 18.93 4.36 -1.00
CA THR A 258 20.23 4.24 -1.68
C THR A 258 20.34 2.98 -2.53
N ILE A 259 19.47 2.00 -2.32
CA ILE A 259 19.49 0.71 -3.03
C ILE A 259 18.25 0.46 -3.88
N ALA A 260 17.13 1.14 -3.56
CA ALA A 260 15.91 1.08 -4.34
C ALA A 260 16.02 1.86 -5.66
N ILE A 261 15.22 1.47 -6.63
CA ILE A 261 15.14 2.02 -7.98
C ILE A 261 13.77 2.68 -8.13
N ASP A 262 13.76 3.93 -8.61
CA ASP A 262 12.54 4.69 -8.84
C ASP A 262 11.87 4.24 -10.15
N LEU A 263 10.71 3.56 -10.01
CA LEU A 263 9.98 2.99 -11.14
C LEU A 263 9.50 4.05 -12.14
N GLN A 264 9.21 5.27 -11.67
CA GLN A 264 8.77 6.36 -12.54
C GLN A 264 9.90 6.88 -13.44
N GLU A 265 11.14 6.97 -12.94
CA GLU A 265 12.27 7.49 -13.71
C GLU A 265 12.61 6.55 -14.87
N GLU A 266 12.60 5.24 -14.63
CA GLU A 266 12.79 4.20 -15.66
C GLU A 266 11.71 4.22 -16.76
N LEU A 267 10.46 4.51 -16.41
CA LEU A 267 9.39 4.66 -17.41
C LEU A 267 9.60 5.88 -18.30
N THR A 268 10.17 6.96 -17.76
CA THR A 268 10.43 8.20 -18.51
C THR A 268 11.72 8.13 -19.32
N GLY A 269 12.73 7.37 -18.88
CA GLY A 269 14.01 7.20 -19.57
C GLY A 269 13.97 6.32 -20.83
N ASN A 270 12.89 5.55 -21.02
CA ASN A 270 12.67 4.71 -22.22
C ASN A 270 11.98 5.47 -23.38
N LEU A 271 11.82 6.79 -23.28
CA LEU A 271 11.16 7.64 -24.28
C LEU A 271 12.12 8.48 -25.15
N ASP A 272 13.44 8.32 -24.99
CA ASP A 272 14.47 9.02 -25.78
C ASP A 272 15.13 8.14 -26.85
#